data_AF-A0A9W7XFY2-F1
#
_entry.id   AF-A0A9W7XFY2-F1
#
_cell.length_a   1.000
_cell.length_b   1.000
_cell.length_c   1.000
_cell.angle_alpha   90.00
_cell.angle_beta   90.00
_cell.angle_gamma   90.00
#
_symmetry.space_group_name_H-M   'P 1'
#
loop_
_entity.id
_entity.type
_entity.pdbx_description
1 polymer ?
#
loop_
_entity_poly.entity_id
_entity_poly.type
_entity_poly.pdbx_seq_one_letter_code
_entity_poly.pdbx_strand_id
1 'polypeptide(L)' 'MMCYGCQTPSLPIRDATPLNVEAGDRISVSIWRRSSASRVWYEWAVETPTVASQVHNLNGREYSIGK' A
#
# COMPACT_ATOMS: atom_id res chain seq x y z
N MET A 1 -22.35 -18.62 -11.12
CA MET A 1 -22.01 -17.44 -11.93
C MET A 1 -20.78 -16.79 -11.30
N MET A 2 -19.60 -17.07 -11.85
CA MET A 2 -18.32 -16.57 -11.36
C MET A 2 -17.97 -15.32 -12.19
N CYS A 3 -17.83 -14.16 -11.56
CA CYS A 3 -17.37 -12.95 -12.24
C CYS A 3 -15.86 -13.09 -12.54
N TYR A 4 -15.52 -13.65 -13.69
CA TYR A 4 -14.20 -13.50 -14.29
C TYR A 4 -14.03 -12.03 -14.71
N GLY A 5 -13.35 -11.23 -13.87
CA GLY A 5 -13.02 -9.84 -14.21
C GLY A 5 -13.03 -8.84 -13.06
N CYS A 6 -13.55 -9.19 -11.88
CA CYS A 6 -13.45 -8.31 -10.71
C CYS A 6 -12.07 -8.51 -10.05
N GLN A 7 -11.04 -7.88 -10.60
CA GLN A 7 -9.75 -7.79 -9.90
C GLN A 7 -9.96 -7.01 -8.60
N THR A 8 -9.73 -7.68 -7.48
CA THR A 8 -9.71 -7.02 -6.17
C THR A 8 -8.56 -6.01 -6.17
N PRO A 9 -8.79 -4.73 -5.82
CA PRO A 9 -7.71 -3.76 -5.72
C PRO A 9 -6.70 -4.21 -4.66
N SER A 10 -5.42 -4.25 -5.04
CA SER A 10 -4.30 -4.65 -4.18
C SER A 10 -3.28 -3.52 -4.03
N LEU A 11 -2.72 -3.35 -2.83
CA LEU A 11 -1.64 -2.40 -2.55
C LEU A 11 -0.32 -3.17 -2.38
N PRO A 12 0.53 -3.23 -3.41
CA PRO A 12 1.77 -4.02 -3.34
C PRO A 12 2.82 -3.37 -2.45
N ILE A 13 3.54 -4.18 -1.67
CA ILE A 13 4.69 -3.76 -0.87
C ILE A 13 5.93 -4.08 -1.70
N ARG A 14 6.60 -3.05 -2.23
CA ARG A 14 7.76 -3.18 -3.14
C ARG A 14 9.07 -2.79 -2.46
N ASP A 15 9.43 -3.52 -1.41
CA ASP A 15 10.70 -3.34 -0.74
C ASP A 15 11.80 -4.24 -1.32
N ALA A 16 13.05 -3.86 -1.10
CA ALA A 16 14.22 -4.62 -1.57
C ALA A 16 14.28 -6.03 -0.94
N THR A 17 13.82 -6.14 0.30
CA THR A 17 13.73 -7.41 1.04
C THR A 17 12.30 -7.59 1.54
N PRO A 18 11.68 -8.78 1.38
CA PRO A 18 10.37 -9.07 1.96
C PRO A 18 10.37 -8.90 3.49
N LEU A 19 9.24 -8.47 4.03
CA LEU A 19 9.03 -8.37 5.48
C LEU A 19 8.85 -9.78 6.05
N ASN A 20 9.76 -10.22 6.91
CA ASN A 20 9.63 -11.47 7.63
C ASN A 20 8.65 -11.30 8.80
N VAL A 21 7.73 -12.24 8.98
CA VAL A 21 6.73 -12.23 10.05
C VAL A 21 6.58 -13.62 10.64
N GLU A 22 6.38 -13.68 11.96
CA GLU A 22 6.19 -14.92 12.70
C GLU A 22 4.74 -15.06 13.20
N ALA A 23 4.38 -16.28 13.59
CA ALA A 23 3.06 -16.56 14.15
C ALA A 23 2.87 -15.76 15.45
N GLY A 24 1.82 -14.94 15.50
CA GLY A 24 1.54 -14.07 16.64
C GLY A 24 2.02 -12.62 16.47
N ASP A 25 2.78 -12.32 15.42
CA ASP A 25 3.19 -10.95 15.13
C ASP A 25 1.98 -10.06 14.82
N ARG A 26 2.02 -8.84 15.37
CA ARG A 26 1.07 -7.80 15.02
C ARG A 26 1.60 -6.98 13.87
N ILE A 27 1.00 -7.18 12.70
CA ILE A 27 1.27 -6.36 11.52
C ILE A 27 0.35 -5.13 11.57
N SER A 28 0.94 -3.95 11.44
CA SER A 28 0.20 -2.69 11.32
C SER A 28 0.34 -2.13 9.91
N VAL A 29 -0.77 -1.68 9.32
CA VAL A 29 -0.78 -1.08 7.99
C VAL A 29 -1.30 0.34 8.12
N SER A 30 -0.49 1.30 7.70
CA SER A 30 -0.90 2.71 7.61
C SER A 30 -1.24 3.03 6.16
N ILE A 31 -2.43 3.58 5.93
CA ILE A 31 -2.90 3.99 4.60
C ILE A 31 -3.36 5.44 4.66
N TRP A 32 -2.81 6.28 3.79
CA TRP A 32 -3.17 7.69 3.69
C TRP A 32 -3.82 7.98 2.35
N ARG A 33 -5.05 8.50 2.38
CA ARG A 33 -5.67 9.12 1.21
C ARG A 33 -5.19 10.56 1.09
N ARG A 34 -4.51 10.86 0.00
CA ARG A 34 -3.94 12.19 -0.29
C ARG A 34 -4.61 12.80 -1.51
N SER A 35 -4.56 14.13 -1.59
CA SER A 35 -5.15 14.87 -2.72
C SER A 35 -4.42 16.17 -2.99
N SER A 36 -4.46 16.60 -4.25
CA SER A 36 -4.08 17.92 -4.72
C SER A 36 -5.25 18.56 -5.47
N ALA A 37 -5.02 19.70 -6.12
CA ALA A 37 -6.01 20.35 -6.97
C ALA A 37 -6.53 19.39 -8.06
N SER A 38 -5.63 18.68 -8.75
CA SER A 38 -5.93 17.90 -9.95
C SER A 38 -5.92 16.38 -9.77
N ARG A 39 -5.43 15.86 -8.63
CA ARG A 39 -5.22 14.41 -8.45
C ARG A 39 -5.58 13.95 -7.05
N VAL A 40 -5.87 12.67 -6.92
CA VAL A 40 -6.03 11.93 -5.65
C VAL A 40 -5.14 10.71 -5.72
N TRP A 41 -4.51 10.33 -4.61
CA TRP A 41 -3.68 9.12 -4.54
C TRP A 41 -3.73 8.51 -3.14
N TYR A 42 -3.18 7.31 -3.02
CA TYR A 42 -3.01 6.63 -1.76
C TYR A 42 -1.53 6.37 -1.53
N GLU A 43 -1.09 6.61 -0.31
CA GLU A 43 0.21 6.20 0.22
C GLU A 43 -0.02 5.10 1.24
N TRP A 44 0.90 4.14 1.34
CA TRP A 44 0.81 3.09 2.36
C TRP A 44 2.19 2.67 2.85
N ALA A 45 2.23 2.19 4.09
CA ALA A 45 3.39 1.56 4.69
C ALA A 45 2.94 0.42 5.61
N VAL A 46 3.80 -0.57 5.79
CA VAL A 46 3.57 -1.75 6.61
C VAL A 46 4.65 -1.85 7.67
N GLU A 47 4.22 -2.13 8.90
CA GLU A 47 5.08 -2.21 10.06
C GLU A 47 4.90 -3.57 10.72
N THR A 48 6.03 -4.20 11.03
CA THR A 48 6.14 -5.39 11.85
C THR A 48 6.83 -5.01 13.17
N PRO A 49 6.90 -5.89 14.17
CA PRO A 49 7.62 -5.60 15.41
C PRO A 49 9.10 -5.25 15.24
N THR A 50 9.75 -5.74 14.18
CA THR A 50 11.21 -5.62 13.97
C THR A 50 11.60 -4.67 12.85
N VAL A 51 10.72 -4.45 11.86
CA VAL A 51 11.03 -3.67 10.65
C VAL A 51 9.78 -2.95 10.12
N ALA A 52 10.00 -1.77 9.54
CA ALA A 52 9.00 -1.00 8.81
C ALA A 52 9.36 -0.90 7.32
N SER A 53 8.36 -0.97 6.45
CA SER A 53 8.52 -0.69 5.02
C SER A 53 8.81 0.79 4.78
N GLN A 54 9.30 1.11 3.60
CA GLN A 54 9.24 2.49 3.12
C GLN A 54 7.78 2.91 2.86
N VAL A 55 7.53 4.21 2.74
CA VAL A 55 6.23 4.70 2.26
C VAL A 55 6.14 4.48 0.75
N HIS A 56 5.17 3.67 0.35
CA HIS A 56 4.86 3.38 -1.05
C HIS A 56 4.00 4.48 -1.67
N ASN A 57 4.20 4.70 -2.97
CA ASN A 57 3.51 5.74 -3.74
C ASN A 57 3.59 7.16 -3.15
N LEU A 58 4.70 7.50 -2.49
CA LEU A 58 4.94 8.82 -1.91
C LEU A 58 4.71 9.92 -2.95
N ASN A 59 3.91 10.93 -2.60
CA ASN A 59 3.47 12.03 -3.46
C ASN A 59 2.71 11.60 -4.74
N GLY A 60 2.19 10.37 -4.78
CA GLY A 60 1.47 9.84 -5.94
C GLY A 60 2.36 9.58 -7.15
N ARG A 61 3.67 9.36 -6.93
CA ARG A 61 4.68 9.23 -8.00
C ARG A 61 4.51 7.98 -8.87
N GLU A 62 3.94 6.92 -8.31
CA GLU A 62 3.76 5.64 -9.01
C GLU A 62 2.34 5.52 -9.56
N TYR A 63 1.35 5.97 -8.80
CA TYR A 63 -0.05 5.92 -9.18
C TYR A 63 -0.84 7.11 -8.61
N SER A 64 -1.62 7.75 -9.47
CA SER A 64 -2.58 8.78 -9.07
C SER A 64 -3.82 8.73 -9.95
N ILE A 65 -4.95 9.13 -9.39
CA ILE A 65 -6.24 9.20 -10.06
C ILE A 65 -6.47 10.66 -10.41
N GLY A 66 -6.62 10.94 -11.71
CA GLY A 66 -7.03 12.26 -12.19
C GLY A 66 -8.46 12.57 -11.74
N LYS A 67 -8.72 13.84 -11.40
CA LYS A 67 -10.08 14.33 -11.20
C LYS A 67 -10.76 14.64 -12.53
#